data_AF-A0A285F2U2-F1
#
_entry.id   AF-A0A285F2U2-F1
#
_cell.length_a   1.000
_cell.length_b   1.000
_cell.length_c   1.000
_cell.angle_alpha   90.00
_cell.angle_beta   90.00
_cell.angle_gamma   90.00
#
_symmetry.space_group_name_H-M   'P 1'
#
loop_
_entity.id
_entity.type
_entity.pdbx_description
1 polymer ?
#
loop_
_entity_poly.entity_id
_entity_poly.type
_entity_poly.pdbx_seq_one_letter_code
_entity_poly.pdbx_strand_id
1 'polypeptide(L)'
;MPSGTVGVPIRLADPTALSLVKPGNRVDLLRLDDKGATTPVAAAALVLTVTGASDPTTGGLLLALPPAEAERAVVTSDHGFAILIRPG
;
A
#
# COMPACT_ATOMS: atom_id res chain seq x y z
N MET A 1 12.04 9.68 6.45
CA MET A 1 11.37 9.52 5.14
C MET A 1 12.41 9.68 4.05
N PRO A 2 12.44 8.84 3.00
CA PRO A 2 13.38 9.01 1.89
C PRO A 2 13.21 10.35 1.17
N SER A 3 14.31 10.95 0.70
CA SER A 3 14.26 12.18 -0.09
C SER A 3 13.43 12.00 -1.36
N GLY A 4 12.61 12.99 -1.70
CA GLY A 4 11.77 12.97 -2.90
C GLY A 4 10.53 12.06 -2.81
N THR A 5 10.17 11.59 -1.61
CA THR A 5 8.95 10.79 -1.40
C THR A 5 7.98 11.49 -0.47
N VAL A 6 6.71 11.09 -0.54
CA VAL A 6 5.65 11.48 0.39
C VAL A 6 5.06 10.23 1.06
N GLY A 7 4.59 10.38 2.30
CA GLY A 7 3.91 9.31 3.03
C GLY A 7 2.45 9.23 2.62
N VAL A 8 2.02 8.07 2.10
CA VAL A 8 0.64 7.86 1.62
C VAL A 8 -0.02 6.73 2.44
N PRO A 9 -1.16 7.00 3.11
CA PRO A 9 -1.91 5.97 3.81
C PRO A 9 -2.70 5.13 2.80
N ILE A 10 -2.54 3.81 2.87
CA ILE A 10 -3.17 2.83 2.00
C ILE A 10 -4.00 1.87 2.84
N ARG A 11 -5.27 1.69 2.45
CA ARG A 11 -6.13 0.62 2.94
C ARG A 11 -6.06 -0.56 1.97
N LEU A 12 -5.81 -1.74 2.50
CA LEU A 12 -5.84 -2.97 1.70
C LEU A 12 -7.27 -3.47 1.57
N ALA A 13 -7.57 -4.06 0.42
CA ALA A 13 -8.83 -4.74 0.16
C ALA A 13 -9.00 -5.96 1.07
N ASP A 14 -7.91 -6.70 1.31
CA ASP A 14 -7.81 -7.72 2.33
C ASP A 14 -6.92 -7.22 3.48
N PRO A 15 -7.51 -6.83 4.63
CA PRO A 15 -6.75 -6.36 5.78
C PRO A 15 -5.84 -7.43 6.40
N THR A 16 -6.12 -8.73 6.21
CA THR A 16 -5.32 -9.81 6.83
C THR A 16 -3.88 -9.82 6.31
N ALA A 17 -3.65 -9.33 5.09
CA ALA A 17 -2.33 -9.18 4.48
C ALA A 17 -1.41 -8.21 5.26
N LEU A 18 -1.95 -7.31 6.08
CA LEU A 18 -1.16 -6.41 6.94
C LEU A 18 -0.28 -7.19 7.93
N SER A 19 -0.71 -8.38 8.37
CA SER A 19 0.06 -9.24 9.29
C SER A 19 1.36 -9.79 8.68
N LEU A 20 1.47 -9.79 7.35
CA LEU A 20 2.61 -10.32 6.60
C LEU A 20 3.66 -9.25 6.31
N VAL A 21 3.33 -7.99 6.53
CA VAL A 21 4.17 -6.84 6.17
C VAL A 21 4.74 -6.20 7.42
N LYS A 22 6.00 -5.78 7.36
CA LYS A 22 6.69 -5.05 8.42
C LYS A 22 7.23 -3.72 7.88
N PRO A 23 7.42 -2.71 8.76
CA PRO A 23 8.20 -1.53 8.42
C PRO A 23 9.57 -1.92 7.84
N GLY A 24 9.97 -1.28 6.75
CA GLY A 24 11.20 -1.59 6.01
C GLY A 24 11.01 -2.54 4.82
N ASN A 25 9.88 -3.27 4.73
CA ASN A 25 9.60 -4.08 3.54
C ASN A 25 9.38 -3.21 2.29
N ARG A 26 9.56 -3.85 1.13
CA ARG A 26 9.26 -3.30 -0.19
C ARG A 26 8.06 -4.04 -0.78
N VAL A 27 7.05 -3.29 -1.20
CA VAL A 27 5.82 -3.86 -1.78
C VAL A 27 5.49 -3.21 -3.11
N ASP A 28 4.90 -3.98 -4.02
CA ASP A 28 4.22 -3.41 -5.19
C ASP A 28 2.78 -3.10 -4.80
N LEU A 29 2.30 -1.92 -5.18
CA LEU A 29 0.95 -1.46 -4.91
C LEU A 29 0.10 -1.63 -6.17
N LEU A 30 -0.99 -2.37 -6.03
CA LEU A 30 -1.95 -2.65 -7.10
C LEU A 30 -3.32 -2.09 -6.72
N ARG A 31 -3.98 -1.40 -7.65
CA ARG A 31 -5.38 -1.03 -7.50
C ARG A 31 -6.27 -2.15 -8.02
N LEU A 32 -7.35 -2.45 -7.30
CA LEU A 32 -8.37 -3.42 -7.71
C LEU A 32 -9.59 -2.71 -8.31
N ASP A 33 -10.20 -3.34 -9.31
CA ASP A 33 -11.52 -2.96 -9.83
C ASP A 33 -12.61 -3.96 -9.42
N ASP A 34 -13.86 -3.64 -9.73
CA ASP A 34 -15.08 -4.42 -9.44
C ASP A 34 -15.05 -5.84 -10.01
N LYS A 35 -14.17 -6.10 -10.99
CA LYS A 35 -14.03 -7.40 -11.67
C LYS A 35 -12.81 -8.18 -11.18
N GLY A 36 -12.09 -7.65 -10.19
CA GLY A 36 -10.87 -8.24 -9.63
C GLY A 36 -9.63 -8.05 -10.51
N ALA A 37 -9.67 -7.19 -11.52
CA ALA A 37 -8.48 -6.86 -12.30
C ALA A 37 -7.56 -5.92 -11.52
N THR A 38 -6.25 -6.16 -11.64
CA THR A 38 -5.22 -5.38 -10.95
C THR A 38 -4.55 -4.37 -11.89
N THR A 39 -4.49 -3.11 -11.49
CA THR A 39 -3.69 -2.08 -12.18
C THR A 39 -2.49 -1.67 -11.31
N PRO A 40 -1.24 -1.74 -11.82
CA PRO A 40 -0.07 -1.28 -11.07
C PRO A 40 -0.12 0.22 -10.76
N VAL A 41 0.16 0.58 -9.51
CA VAL A 41 0.16 1.97 -9.02
C VAL A 41 1.58 2.42 -8.67
N ALA A 42 2.30 1.57 -7.94
CA ALA A 42 3.68 1.80 -7.51
C ALA A 42 4.45 0.48 -7.47
N ALA A 43 5.76 0.55 -7.70
CA ALA A 43 6.65 -0.59 -7.63
C ALA A 43 7.71 -0.39 -6.53
N ALA A 44 7.97 -1.42 -5.74
CA ALA A 44 8.94 -1.42 -4.64
C ALA A 44 8.76 -0.24 -3.67
N ALA A 45 7.51 0.12 -3.36
CA ALA A 45 7.18 1.14 -2.37
C ALA A 45 7.70 0.71 -0.99
N LEU A 46 8.40 1.62 -0.30
CA LEU A 46 8.90 1.35 1.05
C LEU A 46 7.76 1.46 2.05
N VAL A 47 7.58 0.43 2.87
CA VAL A 47 6.65 0.45 3.99
C VAL A 47 7.31 1.24 5.13
N LEU A 48 6.77 2.41 5.45
CA LEU A 48 7.22 3.25 6.55
C LEU A 48 6.68 2.75 7.88
N THR A 49 5.37 2.45 7.91
CA THR A 49 4.66 2.00 9.11
C THR A 49 3.50 1.10 8.70
N VAL A 50 3.14 0.16 9.58
CA VAL A 50 1.89 -0.61 9.51
C VAL A 50 1.04 -0.19 10.70
N THR A 51 -0.17 0.31 10.45
CA THR A 51 -1.13 0.72 11.49
C THR A 51 -2.18 -0.36 11.71
N GLY A 52 -2.84 -0.36 12.88
CA GLY A 52 -3.84 -1.38 13.23
C GLY A 52 -3.25 -2.77 13.43
N ALA A 53 -2.03 -2.88 13.96
CA ALA A 53 -1.41 -4.18 14.26
C ALA A 53 -2.26 -5.05 15.21
N SER A 54 -3.06 -4.42 16.07
CA SER A 54 -4.01 -5.07 16.98
C SER A 54 -5.40 -5.28 16.38
N ASP A 55 -5.75 -4.56 15.32
CA ASP A 55 -7.01 -4.69 14.57
C ASP A 55 -6.77 -4.28 13.10
N PRO A 56 -6.51 -5.26 12.22
CA PRO A 56 -6.20 -5.01 10.82
C PRO A 56 -7.32 -4.28 10.08
N THR A 57 -8.58 -4.42 10.52
CA THR A 57 -9.75 -3.83 9.84
C THR A 57 -9.79 -2.30 9.98
N THR A 58 -9.17 -1.76 11.01
CA THR A 58 -8.94 -0.32 11.20
C THR A 58 -7.52 0.11 10.78
N GLY A 59 -6.70 -0.85 10.36
CA GLY A 59 -5.30 -0.74 10.00
C GLY A 59 -5.00 -0.45 8.53
N GLY A 60 -3.73 -0.25 8.22
CA GLY A 60 -3.29 0.13 6.88
C GLY A 60 -1.77 0.24 6.76
N LEU A 61 -1.31 0.55 5.57
CA LEU A 61 0.10 0.79 5.28
C LEU A 61 0.35 2.29 5.13
N LEU A 62 1.44 2.78 5.70
CA LEU A 62 2.00 4.06 5.31
C LEU A 62 3.16 3.79 4.35
N LEU A 63 3.01 4.13 3.08
CA LEU A 63 4.01 3.89 2.04
C LEU A 63 4.75 5.18 1.70
N ALA A 64 6.05 5.08 1.42
CA ALA A 64 6.81 6.16 0.81
C ALA A 64 6.72 6.05 -0.72
N LEU A 65 6.05 7.02 -1.35
CA LEU A 65 5.83 7.07 -2.79
C LEU A 65 6.42 8.34 -3.41
N PRO A 66 6.95 8.31 -4.65
CA PRO A 66 7.16 9.51 -5.45
C PRO A 66 5.84 10.30 -5.63
N PRO A 67 5.85 11.63 -5.72
CA PRO A 67 4.64 12.45 -5.83
C PRO A 67 3.68 11.99 -6.94
N ALA A 68 4.19 11.65 -8.12
CA ALA A 68 3.37 11.20 -9.25
C ALA A 68 2.67 9.84 -9.00
N GLU A 69 3.26 8.95 -8.19
CA GLU A 69 2.62 7.69 -7.79
C GLU A 69 1.64 7.91 -6.64
N ALA A 70 1.97 8.83 -5.72
CA ALA A 70 1.08 9.23 -4.64
C ALA A 70 -0.24 9.80 -5.18
N GLU A 71 -0.18 10.66 -6.21
CA GLU A 71 -1.38 11.18 -6.88
C GLU A 71 -2.29 10.06 -7.39
N ARG A 72 -1.71 9.00 -7.98
CA ARG A 72 -2.48 7.84 -8.47
C ARG A 72 -3.07 7.00 -7.34
N ALA A 73 -2.37 6.92 -6.20
CA ALA A 73 -2.78 6.16 -5.03
C ALA A 73 -3.88 6.85 -4.21
N VAL A 74 -3.95 8.19 -4.26
CA VAL A 74 -4.99 8.97 -3.57
C VAL A 74 -6.32 8.98 -4.34
N VAL A 75 -6.31 8.68 -5.65
CA VAL A 75 -7.54 8.49 -6.42
C VAL A 75 -8.32 7.32 -5.82
N THR A 76 -9.55 7.58 -5.42
CA THR A 76 -10.44 6.63 -4.75
C THR A 76 -10.56 5.34 -5.54
N SER A 77 -10.16 4.23 -4.92
CA SER A 77 -10.51 2.88 -5.35
C SER A 77 -11.70 2.43 -4.52
N ASP A 78 -12.85 2.17 -5.17
CA ASP A 78 -14.03 1.66 -4.47
C ASP A 78 -13.77 0.29 -3.82
N HIS A 79 -12.79 -0.45 -4.33
CA HIS A 79 -12.45 -1.83 -3.91
C HIS A 79 -11.11 -1.96 -3.17
N GLY A 80 -10.47 -0.84 -2.85
CA GLY A 80 -9.18 -0.81 -2.14
C GLY A 80 -7.97 -1.25 -2.98
N PHE A 81 -6.86 -1.53 -2.29
CA PHE A 81 -5.59 -1.90 -2.89
C PHE A 81 -5.16 -3.33 -2.52
N ALA A 82 -4.46 -3.99 -3.44
CA ALA A 82 -3.70 -5.20 -3.17
C ALA A 82 -2.20 -4.87 -3.13
N ILE A 83 -1.43 -5.75 -2.49
CA ILE A 83 0.03 -5.65 -2.44
C ILE A 83 0.70 -6.96 -2.84
N LEU A 84 1.87 -6.84 -3.47
CA LEU A 84 2.80 -7.95 -3.64
C LEU A 84 4.05 -7.70 -2.80
N ILE A 85 4.41 -8.64 -1.94
CA ILE A 85 5.58 -8.52 -1.08
C ILE A 85 6.80 -9.00 -1.85
N ARG A 86 7.81 -8.13 -2.01
CA ARG A 86 9.08 -8.52 -2.63
C ARG A 86 9.97 -9.20 -1.59
N PRO A 87 10.58 -10.36 -1.89
CA PRO A 87 11.69 -10.85 -1.08
C PRO A 87 12.81 -9.81 -1.12
N GLY A 88 13.30 -9.44 0.06
CA GLY A 88 14.44 -8.53 0.23
C GLY A 88 15.78 -9.22 0.01
#